data_AF-A0A4U0QEG6-F1
#
_entry.id   AF-A0A4U0QEG6-F1
#
_cell.length_a   1.000
_cell.length_b   1.000
_cell.length_c   1.000
_cell.angle_alpha   90.00
_cell.angle_beta   90.00
_cell.angle_gamma   90.00
#
_symmetry.space_group_name_H-M   'P 1'
#
loop_
_entity.id
_entity.type
_entity.pdbx_description
1 polymer ?
#
loop_
_entity_poly.entity_id
_entity_poly.type
_entity_poly.pdbx_seq_one_letter_code
_entity_poly.pdbx_strand_id
1 'polypeptide(L)'
;MTEATLTMEDGPQMTGEIVDAGGDYIRMRCTTEMSQDQLGQYSEGQIDIDGKSERVLLESAMPTPDDEEVFELTMRRMAPSA
;
A
#
# COMPACT_ATOMS: atom_id res chain seq x y z
N MET A 1 -1.74 15.33 -1.84
CA MET A 1 -1.33 13.92 -1.82
C MET A 1 -0.46 13.76 -0.60
N THR A 2 -0.70 12.73 0.20
CA THR A 2 0.01 12.52 1.47
C THR A 2 1.06 11.44 1.25
N GLU A 3 2.31 11.71 1.62
CA GLU A 3 3.36 10.70 1.56
C GLU A 3 3.06 9.57 2.56
N ALA A 4 3.26 8.34 2.12
CA ALA A 4 3.10 7.17 2.95
C ALA A 4 4.25 6.19 2.71
N THR A 5 4.54 5.41 3.74
CA THR A 5 5.50 4.30 3.68
C THR A 5 4.77 3.01 3.99
N LEU A 6 4.78 2.05 3.08
CA LEU A 6 4.21 0.72 3.28
C LEU A 6 5.35 -0.27 3.49
N THR A 7 5.30 -0.99 4.59
CA THR A 7 6.24 -2.06 4.93
C THR A 7 5.49 -3.38 4.95
N MET A 8 5.78 -4.27 4.01
CA MET A 8 5.16 -5.60 3.98
C MET A 8 5.79 -6.51 5.05
N GLU A 9 5.00 -7.42 5.63
CA GLU A 9 5.52 -8.41 6.59
C GLU A 9 6.50 -9.36 5.88
N ASP A 10 7.73 -9.49 6.42
CA ASP A 10 8.85 -10.22 5.80
C ASP A 10 9.15 -9.81 4.35
N GLY A 11 8.77 -8.57 3.98
CA GLY A 11 8.83 -8.07 2.63
C GLY A 11 9.56 -6.75 2.48
N PRO A 12 9.46 -6.14 1.30
CA PRO A 12 10.08 -4.86 1.01
C PRO A 12 9.30 -3.70 1.63
N GLN A 13 10.01 -2.58 1.77
CA GLN A 13 9.44 -1.29 2.09
C GLN A 13 9.25 -0.49 0.80
N MET A 14 8.05 0.04 0.61
CA MET A 14 7.67 0.87 -0.52
C MET A 14 7.28 2.26 -0.02
N THR A 15 7.67 3.28 -0.77
CA THR A 15 7.27 4.67 -0.48
C THR A 15 6.40 5.16 -1.63
N GLY A 16 5.36 5.91 -1.31
CA GLY A 16 4.39 6.35 -2.29
C GLY A 16 3.48 7.43 -1.74
N GLU A 17 2.44 7.72 -2.50
CA GLU A 17 1.45 8.74 -2.18
C GLU A 17 0.09 8.10 -1.94
N ILE A 18 -0.60 8.53 -0.89
CA ILE A 18 -2.00 8.18 -0.66
C ILE A 18 -2.86 8.87 -1.72
N VAL A 19 -3.53 8.04 -2.52
CA VAL A 19 -4.53 8.45 -3.51
C VAL A 19 -5.87 8.66 -2.82
N ASP A 20 -6.23 7.73 -1.93
CA ASP A 20 -7.47 7.78 -1.15
C ASP A 20 -7.30 7.03 0.18
N ALA A 21 -7.88 7.57 1.25
CA ALA A 21 -7.88 6.93 2.57
C ALA A 21 -9.25 7.16 3.21
N GLY A 22 -10.22 6.34 2.79
CA GLY A 22 -11.62 6.45 3.18
C GLY A 22 -12.12 5.19 3.87
N GLY A 23 -12.67 5.36 5.08
CA GLY A 23 -13.24 4.25 5.86
C GLY A 23 -12.20 3.18 6.17
N ASP A 24 -12.51 1.93 5.80
CA ASP A 24 -11.66 0.77 6.06
C ASP A 24 -10.59 0.55 4.97
N TYR A 25 -10.57 1.36 3.91
CA TYR A 25 -9.69 1.14 2.76
C TYR A 25 -8.70 2.30 2.56
N ILE A 26 -7.51 1.94 2.09
CA ILE A 26 -6.43 2.85 1.76
C ILE A 26 -5.91 2.48 0.38
N ARG A 27 -5.93 3.45 -0.54
CA ARG A 27 -5.32 3.37 -1.86
C ARG A 27 -4.06 4.19 -1.88
N MET A 28 -2.95 3.53 -2.16
CA MET A 28 -1.62 4.11 -2.26
C MET A 28 -1.10 3.89 -3.67
N ARG A 29 -0.50 4.93 -4.24
CA ARG A 29 0.26 4.84 -5.48
C ARG A 29 1.74 4.82 -5.13
N CYS A 30 2.48 3.82 -5.57
CA CYS A 30 3.92 3.73 -5.36
C CYS A 30 4.63 3.25 -6.62
N THR A 31 5.88 3.66 -6.79
CA THR A 31 6.76 3.12 -7.81
C THR A 31 7.56 1.97 -7.21
N THR A 32 7.59 0.83 -7.88
CA THR A 32 8.34 -0.35 -7.42
C THR A 32 8.87 -1.15 -8.59
N GLU A 33 10.06 -1.73 -8.41
CA GLU A 33 10.67 -2.65 -9.39
C GLU A 33 10.07 -4.07 -9.29
N MET A 34 9.10 -4.27 -8.41
CA MET A 34 8.44 -5.56 -8.20
C MET A 34 7.30 -5.78 -9.20
N SER A 35 7.18 -7.02 -9.63
CA SER A 35 6.02 -7.46 -10.41
C SER A 35 4.75 -7.58 -9.56
N GLN A 36 3.60 -7.51 -10.24
CA GLN A 36 2.29 -7.73 -9.63
C GLN A 36 2.23 -9.06 -8.85
N ASP A 37 2.78 -10.14 -9.40
CA ASP A 37 2.81 -11.45 -8.76
C ASP A 37 3.63 -11.45 -7.46
N GLN A 38 4.73 -10.70 -7.41
CA GLN A 38 5.55 -10.59 -6.20
C GLN A 38 4.82 -9.79 -5.12
N LEU A 39 4.17 -8.69 -5.49
CA LEU A 39 3.39 -7.89 -4.54
C LEU A 39 2.20 -8.68 -4.01
N GLY A 40 1.51 -9.44 -4.86
CA GLY A 40 0.37 -10.28 -4.49
C GLY A 40 0.71 -11.46 -3.57
N GLN A 41 1.99 -11.80 -3.37
CA GLN A 41 2.40 -12.80 -2.37
C GLN A 41 2.31 -12.27 -0.94
N TYR A 42 2.37 -10.94 -0.76
CA TYR A 42 2.29 -10.33 0.54
C TYR A 42 0.83 -10.03 0.89
N SER A 43 0.39 -10.51 2.05
CA SER A 43 -0.98 -10.31 2.53
C SER A 43 -1.07 -9.22 3.58
N GLU A 44 -0.12 -9.15 4.51
CA GLU A 44 -0.14 -8.20 5.63
C GLU A 44 1.04 -7.23 5.54
N GLY A 45 0.79 -6.01 6.03
CA GLY A 45 1.80 -4.97 6.11
C GLY A 45 1.44 -3.89 7.12
N GLN A 46 2.33 -2.93 7.28
CA GLN A 46 2.15 -1.75 8.08
C GLN A 46 2.32 -0.52 7.18
N ILE A 47 1.34 0.36 7.20
CA ILE A 47 1.42 1.64 6.50
C ILE A 47 1.64 2.77 7.50
N ASP A 48 2.58 3.64 7.19
CA ASP A 48 2.88 4.86 7.94
C ASP A 48 2.43 6.06 7.13
N ILE A 49 1.48 6.83 7.67
CA ILE A 49 0.91 8.04 7.06
C ILE A 49 0.98 9.16 8.09
N ASP A 50 1.65 10.27 7.77
CA ASP A 50 1.81 11.42 8.70
C ASP A 50 2.32 11.03 10.10
N GLY A 51 3.22 10.03 10.17
CA GLY A 51 3.77 9.50 11.43
C GLY A 51 2.80 8.65 12.25
N LYS A 52 1.66 8.25 11.67
CA LYS A 52 0.75 7.26 12.22
C LYS A 52 0.95 5.94 11.49
N SER A 53 1.36 4.93 12.24
CA SER A 53 1.47 3.56 11.76
C SER A 53 0.14 2.82 11.95
N GLU A 54 -0.36 2.19 10.90
CA GLU A 54 -1.56 1.36 10.90
C GLU A 54 -1.27 -0.01 10.27
N ARG A 55 -1.84 -1.07 10.83
CA ARG A 55 -1.79 -2.40 10.21
C ARG A 55 -2.80 -2.50 9.10
N VAL A 56 -2.36 -3.01 7.96
CA VAL A 56 -3.16 -3.14 6.76
C VAL A 56 -2.99 -4.51 6.13
N LEU A 57 -4.03 -4.94 5.41
CA LEU A 57 -4.01 -6.12 4.56
C LEU A 57 -3.95 -5.64 3.10
N LEU A 58 -2.97 -6.07 2.34
CA LEU A 58 -2.92 -5.81 0.90
C LEU A 58 -3.98 -6.68 0.21
N GLU A 59 -5.01 -6.04 -0.33
CA GLU A 59 -6.08 -6.74 -1.06
C GLU A 59 -5.77 -6.87 -2.55
N SER A 60 -5.15 -5.84 -3.13
CA SER A 60 -4.74 -5.89 -4.53
C SER A 60 -3.58 -4.95 -4.82
N ALA A 61 -2.69 -5.37 -5.71
CA ALA A 61 -1.71 -4.53 -6.37
C ALA A 61 -1.99 -4.56 -7.87
N MET A 62 -2.17 -3.41 -8.51
CA MET A 62 -2.37 -3.32 -9.96
C MET A 62 -1.49 -2.22 -10.54
N PRO A 63 -0.79 -2.45 -11.66
CA PRO A 63 -0.07 -1.38 -12.35
C PRO A 63 -1.06 -0.35 -12.89
N THR A 64 -0.62 0.89 -12.97
CA THR A 64 -1.44 1.97 -13.54
C THR A 64 -1.44 1.87 -15.07
N PRO A 65 -2.51 2.31 -15.75
CA PRO A 65 -2.58 2.25 -17.21
C PRO A 65 -1.58 3.17 -17.91
N ASP A 66 -1.10 4.20 -17.20
CA ASP A 66 -0.18 5.20 -17.73
C ASP A 66 1.29 4.75 -17.60
N ASP A 67 1.60 3.90 -16.62
CA ASP A 67 2.96 3.49 -16.26
C ASP A 67 2.96 2.12 -15.56
N GLU A 68 3.65 1.15 -16.17
CA GLU A 68 3.78 -0.23 -15.67
C GLU A 68 4.71 -0.34 -14.44
N GLU A 69 5.53 0.68 -14.16
CA GLU A 69 6.41 0.76 -12.98
C GLU A 69 5.68 1.38 -11.77
N VAL A 70 4.53 2.01 -12.01
CA VAL A 70 3.68 2.61 -10.98
C VAL A 70 2.53 1.68 -10.64
N PHE A 71 2.46 1.29 -9.38
CA PHE A 71 1.42 0.43 -8.87
C PHE A 71 0.44 1.20 -8.00
N GLU A 72 -0.84 0.89 -8.17
CA GLU A 72 -1.88 1.25 -7.25
C GLU A 72 -2.17 0.05 -6.32
N LEU A 73 -1.89 0.25 -5.04
CA LEU A 73 -2.10 -0.71 -3.98
C LEU A 73 -3.40 -0.36 -3.26
N THR A 74 -4.32 -1.32 -3.23
CA THR A 74 -5.53 -1.23 -2.40
C THR A 74 -5.33 -2.10 -1.17
N MET A 75 -5.46 -1.47 -0.01
CA MET A 75 -5.24 -2.07 1.28
C MET A 75 -6.45 -1.88 2.18
N ARG A 76 -6.72 -2.84 3.04
CA ARG A 76 -7.77 -2.76 4.07
C ARG A 76 -7.16 -2.61 5.45
N ARG A 77 -7.64 -1.65 6.24
CA ARG A 77 -7.25 -1.46 7.64
C ARG A 77 -7.64 -2.69 8.45
N MET A 78 -6.69 -3.25 9.20
CA MET A 78 -6.92 -4.44 10.02
C MET A 78 -7.50 -4.10 11.40
N ALA A 79 -7.33 -2.87 11.86
CA ALA A 79 -7.99 -2.36 13.06
C ALA A 79 -8.47 -0.94 12.79
N PRO A 80 -9.76 -0.61 13.00
CA PRO A 80 -10.09 0.77 13.29
C PRO A 80 -9.33 1.14 14.57
N SER A 81 -8.63 2.27 14.56
CA SER A 81 -8.12 2.84 15.81
C SER A 81 -9.32 3.03 16.72
N ALA A 82 -9.44 2.17 17.74
CA ALA A 82 -10.42 2.30 18.80
C ALA A 82 -10.19 3.58 19.61
#